data_AF-A0AAU6T996-F1
#
_entry.id   AF-A0AAU6T996-F1
#
_cell.length_a   1.000
_cell.length_b   1.000
_cell.length_c   1.000
_cell.angle_alpha   90.00
_cell.angle_beta   90.00
_cell.angle_gamma   90.00
#
_symmetry.space_group_name_H-M   'P 1'
#
loop_
_entity.id
_entity.type
_entity.pdbx_description
1 polymer ?
#
loop_
_entity_poly.entity_id
_entity_poly.type
_entity_poly.pdbx_seq_one_letter_code
_entity_poly.pdbx_strand_id
1 'polypeptide(L)'
;MKRILVIFSHPALQSSRANKQLLQAVDGLEGVTLHDLYHHYPDMFINVKREQALLSEHDIIVFQHPFYWYSCPAIMKEWMDLVLEYGYAYGPEAHALKGKQWLSAITTGGAPESYCSEGYNSRPLLDFLLPFQQTATLCGMHWLPPFVLHSFHKIRDQEALRRCGQDYRQLLCALRDEQLTPEQLAGRPYLRDLLEELS
;
A
#
# COMPACT_ATOMS: atom_id res chain seq x y z
N MET A 1 5.38 -19.14 -1.49
CA MET A 1 4.23 -18.27 -1.14
C MET A 1 4.69 -17.29 -0.09
N LYS A 2 4.73 -16.01 -0.49
CA LYS A 2 5.08 -14.87 0.35
C LYS A 2 3.95 -14.57 1.32
N ARG A 3 4.27 -14.06 2.51
CA ARG A 3 3.29 -13.54 3.47
C ARG A 3 3.14 -12.04 3.27
N ILE A 4 1.90 -11.57 3.18
CA ILE A 4 1.57 -10.16 2.94
C ILE A 4 1.01 -9.54 4.23
N LEU A 5 1.61 -8.43 4.68
CA LEU A 5 1.04 -7.59 5.72
C LEU A 5 0.41 -6.36 5.09
N VAL A 6 -0.89 -6.19 5.25
CA VAL A 6 -1.59 -4.96 4.86
C VAL A 6 -1.69 -4.04 6.07
N ILE A 7 -0.78 -3.06 6.14
CA ILE A 7 -0.84 -1.96 7.10
C ILE A 7 -1.85 -0.95 6.56
N PHE A 8 -3.03 -0.94 7.16
CA PHE A 8 -4.15 -0.13 6.74
C PHE A 8 -4.31 1.10 7.64
N SER A 9 -4.58 2.26 7.04
CA SER A 9 -4.99 3.46 7.79
C SER A 9 -6.08 4.24 7.08
N HIS A 10 -7.19 4.51 7.78
CA HIS A 10 -8.23 5.40 7.30
C HIS A 10 -9.04 5.99 8.47
N PRO A 11 -8.87 7.29 8.82
CA PRO A 11 -9.49 7.88 10.03
C PRO A 11 -11.03 7.89 9.97
N ALA A 12 -11.59 8.00 8.76
CA ALA A 12 -13.03 7.98 8.53
C ALA A 12 -13.47 6.70 7.78
N LEU A 13 -12.98 5.52 8.20
CA LEU A 13 -13.26 4.26 7.48
C LEU A 13 -14.76 4.07 7.23
N GLN A 14 -15.61 4.46 8.19
CA GLN A 14 -17.06 4.27 8.12
C GLN A 14 -17.72 4.90 6.88
N SER A 15 -17.20 6.02 6.39
CA SER A 15 -17.69 6.70 5.17
C SER A 15 -16.89 6.32 3.91
N SER A 16 -15.84 5.51 4.04
CA SER A 16 -15.02 5.09 2.90
C SER A 16 -15.67 3.97 2.11
N ARG A 17 -16.04 4.23 0.86
CA ARG A 17 -16.57 3.18 -0.03
C ARG A 17 -15.45 2.34 -0.64
N ALA A 18 -14.41 2.99 -1.16
CA ALA A 18 -13.32 2.32 -1.86
C ALA A 18 -12.43 1.48 -0.94
N ASN A 19 -11.89 2.05 0.13
CA ASN A 19 -11.03 1.28 1.03
C ASN A 19 -11.78 0.13 1.71
N LYS A 20 -13.07 0.31 2.06
CA LYS A 20 -13.91 -0.79 2.54
C LYS A 20 -13.98 -1.93 1.52
N GLN A 21 -14.22 -1.61 0.24
CA GLN A 21 -14.30 -2.63 -0.79
C GLN A 21 -12.96 -3.37 -0.99
N LEU A 22 -11.84 -2.63 -1.00
CA LEU A 22 -10.51 -3.23 -1.15
C LEU A 22 -10.20 -4.17 0.03
N LEU A 23 -10.46 -3.73 1.27
CA LEU A 23 -10.29 -4.57 2.47
C LEU A 23 -11.17 -5.81 2.42
N GLN A 24 -12.47 -5.65 2.11
CA GLN A 24 -13.41 -6.77 1.99
C GLN A 24 -12.98 -7.81 0.96
N ALA A 25 -12.32 -7.39 -0.12
CA ALA A 25 -11.88 -8.30 -1.17
C ALA A 25 -10.73 -9.22 -0.72
N VAL A 26 -9.97 -8.83 0.30
CA VAL A 26 -8.81 -9.60 0.81
C VAL A 26 -8.98 -10.07 2.24
N ASP A 27 -10.11 -9.78 2.86
CA ASP A 27 -10.47 -10.31 4.18
C ASP A 27 -10.53 -11.85 4.15
N GLY A 28 -9.94 -12.48 5.17
CA GLY A 28 -9.80 -13.94 5.26
C GLY A 28 -8.97 -14.60 4.17
N LEU A 29 -8.23 -13.83 3.35
CA LEU A 29 -7.35 -14.40 2.32
C LEU A 29 -6.12 -15.05 2.97
N GLU A 30 -5.91 -16.34 2.71
CA GLU A 30 -4.73 -17.06 3.19
C GLU A 30 -3.43 -16.36 2.79
N GLY A 31 -2.48 -16.27 3.73
CA GLY A 31 -1.20 -15.58 3.51
C GLY A 31 -1.28 -14.05 3.50
N VAL A 32 -2.45 -13.46 3.80
CA VAL A 32 -2.64 -12.01 3.94
C VAL A 32 -3.11 -11.68 5.36
N THR A 33 -2.36 -10.83 6.04
CA THR A 33 -2.69 -10.30 7.37
C THR A 33 -3.16 -8.87 7.23
N LEU A 34 -4.40 -8.57 7.64
CA LEU A 34 -4.92 -7.20 7.72
C LEU A 34 -4.59 -6.59 9.07
N HIS A 35 -3.99 -5.41 9.07
CA HIS A 35 -3.61 -4.67 10.26
C HIS A 35 -4.09 -3.21 10.19
N ASP A 36 -5.26 -2.93 10.76
CA ASP A 36 -5.85 -1.58 10.81
C ASP A 36 -5.26 -0.78 11.99
N LEU A 37 -4.47 0.24 11.67
CA LEU A 37 -3.80 1.09 12.66
C LEU A 37 -4.79 1.85 13.55
N TYR A 38 -5.89 2.37 13.01
CA TYR A 38 -6.87 3.11 13.83
C TYR A 38 -7.71 2.17 14.69
N HIS A 39 -7.87 0.91 14.29
CA HIS A 39 -8.51 -0.10 15.13
C HIS A 39 -7.62 -0.52 16.29
N HIS A 40 -6.31 -0.75 16.05
CA HIS A 40 -5.38 -1.20 17.08
C HIS A 40 -4.86 -0.08 17.98
N TYR A 41 -4.76 1.14 17.46
CA TYR A 41 -4.20 2.30 18.14
C TYR A 41 -5.18 3.49 18.04
N PRO A 42 -6.41 3.39 18.58
CA PRO A 42 -7.38 4.48 18.53
C PRO A 42 -6.92 5.74 19.31
N ASP A 43 -5.95 5.57 20.20
CA ASP A 43 -5.29 6.59 21.00
C ASP A 43 -3.91 7.03 20.43
N MET A 44 -3.51 6.49 19.28
CA MET A 44 -2.23 6.72 18.61
C MET A 44 -1.00 6.19 19.37
N PHE A 45 -1.17 5.43 20.46
CA PHE A 45 -0.03 4.85 21.20
C PHE A 45 0.49 3.57 20.54
N ILE A 46 1.33 3.74 19.52
CA ILE A 46 1.86 2.65 18.70
C ILE A 46 2.80 1.76 19.52
N ASN A 47 2.54 0.45 19.52
CA ASN A 47 3.42 -0.55 20.15
C ASN A 47 4.52 -0.99 19.17
N VAL A 48 5.64 -0.27 19.19
CA VAL A 48 6.78 -0.49 18.28
C VAL A 48 7.21 -1.96 18.19
N LYS A 49 7.36 -2.66 19.31
CA LYS A 49 7.81 -4.07 19.31
C LYS A 49 6.84 -5.01 18.62
N ARG A 50 5.53 -4.79 18.79
CA ARG A 50 4.48 -5.57 18.12
C ARG A 50 4.53 -5.34 16.60
N GLU A 51 4.67 -4.09 16.19
CA GLU A 51 4.73 -3.73 14.77
C GLU A 51 5.98 -4.29 14.10
N GLN A 52 7.14 -4.23 14.76
CA GLN A 52 8.37 -4.85 14.29
C GLN A 52 8.25 -6.38 14.19
N ALA A 53 7.56 -7.03 15.13
CA ALA A 53 7.30 -8.47 15.04
C ALA A 53 6.42 -8.82 13.82
N LEU A 54 5.36 -8.04 13.57
CA LEU A 54 4.54 -8.17 12.37
C LEU A 54 5.39 -8.02 11.10
N LEU A 55 6.25 -7.01 11.01
CA LEU A 55 7.14 -6.82 9.86
C LEU A 55 8.10 -8.01 9.65
N SER A 56 8.65 -8.56 10.73
CA SER A 56 9.54 -9.73 10.65
C SER A 56 8.83 -10.98 10.12
N GLU A 57 7.54 -11.11 10.37
CA GLU A 57 6.71 -12.24 9.93
C GLU A 57 6.17 -12.09 8.48
N HIS A 58 6.46 -11.02 7.75
CA HIS A 58 5.89 -10.83 6.42
C HIS A 58 6.93 -10.43 5.38
N ASP A 59 6.73 -10.84 4.14
CA ASP A 59 7.68 -10.61 3.05
C ASP A 59 7.30 -9.38 2.21
N ILE A 60 6.01 -9.10 2.09
CA ILE A 60 5.44 -7.97 1.35
C ILE A 60 4.66 -7.09 2.32
N ILE A 61 5.02 -5.82 2.39
CA ILE A 61 4.36 -4.84 3.26
C ILE A 61 3.55 -3.90 2.37
N VAL A 62 2.23 -3.95 2.52
CA VAL A 62 1.28 -3.13 1.77
C VAL A 62 0.82 -1.98 2.65
N PHE A 63 1.14 -0.75 2.26
CA PHE A 63 0.69 0.46 2.92
C PHE A 63 -0.59 0.93 2.23
N GLN A 64 -1.74 0.54 2.80
CA GLN A 64 -3.04 0.83 2.23
C GLN A 64 -3.70 2.03 2.92
N HIS A 65 -4.02 3.07 2.16
CA HIS A 65 -4.62 4.29 2.73
C HIS A 65 -5.29 5.19 1.67
N PRO A 66 -6.19 6.11 2.07
CA PRO A 66 -6.59 7.18 1.18
C PRO A 66 -5.43 8.17 0.98
N PHE A 67 -5.32 8.73 -0.23
CA PHE A 67 -4.31 9.73 -0.56
C PHE A 67 -4.74 11.11 -0.06
N TYR A 68 -4.29 11.48 1.14
CA TYR A 68 -4.66 12.71 1.83
C TYR A 68 -3.53 13.71 1.75
N TRP A 69 -3.84 14.93 1.29
CA TRP A 69 -2.87 16.03 1.19
C TRP A 69 -1.54 15.61 0.58
N TYR A 70 -1.64 14.91 -0.56
CA TYR A 70 -0.49 14.42 -1.31
C TYR A 70 0.40 13.44 -0.53
N SER A 71 -0.16 12.76 0.47
CA SER A 71 0.54 11.85 1.38
C SER A 71 -0.42 10.81 1.99
N CYS A 72 -0.08 10.29 3.17
CA CYS A 72 -0.83 9.32 3.96
C CYS A 72 -1.55 9.95 5.16
N PRO A 73 -2.51 9.25 5.79
CA PRO A 73 -3.07 9.66 7.07
C PRO A 73 -2.01 9.78 8.18
N ALA A 74 -2.20 10.70 9.12
CA ALA A 74 -1.23 11.02 10.16
C ALA A 74 -0.68 9.80 10.93
N ILE A 75 -1.56 8.88 11.34
CA ILE A 75 -1.15 7.66 12.08
C ILE A 75 -0.17 6.78 11.30
N MET A 76 -0.26 6.75 9.98
CA MET A 76 0.66 5.95 9.16
C MET A 76 2.03 6.61 9.12
N LYS A 77 2.08 7.95 9.09
CA LYS A 77 3.34 8.67 9.19
C LYS A 77 3.98 8.53 10.56
N GLU A 78 3.20 8.63 11.64
CA GLU A 78 3.66 8.37 13.01
C GLU A 78 4.15 6.93 13.17
N TRP A 79 3.43 5.95 12.60
CA TRP A 79 3.87 4.57 12.56
C TRP A 79 5.22 4.43 11.88
N MET A 80 5.44 5.07 10.73
CA MET A 80 6.73 5.04 10.04
C MET A 80 7.84 5.65 10.92
N ASP A 81 7.56 6.76 11.59
CA ASP A 81 8.53 7.47 12.43
C ASP A 81 8.95 6.67 13.68
N LEU A 82 8.01 5.92 14.27
CA LEU A 82 8.25 5.17 15.50
C LEU A 82 8.72 3.73 15.27
N VAL A 83 8.27 3.08 14.20
CA VAL A 83 8.54 1.65 13.98
C VAL A 83 9.80 1.42 13.17
N LEU A 84 10.11 2.31 12.21
CA LEU A 84 11.27 2.20 11.34
C LEU A 84 12.53 2.79 12.02
N GLU A 85 12.93 2.20 13.13
CA GLU A 85 14.02 2.69 13.98
C GLU A 85 15.42 2.38 13.44
N TYR A 86 16.39 3.22 13.81
CA TYR A 86 17.82 2.94 13.60
C TYR A 86 18.22 1.64 14.33
N GLY A 87 19.01 0.80 13.67
CA GLY A 87 19.43 -0.50 14.21
C GLY A 87 18.41 -1.63 13.99
N TYR A 88 17.18 -1.30 13.59
CA TYR A 88 16.18 -2.27 13.17
C TYR A 88 15.90 -2.18 11.66
N ALA A 89 15.36 -1.04 11.20
CA ALA A 89 14.94 -0.83 9.83
C ALA A 89 16.07 -0.31 8.94
N TYR A 90 16.94 0.53 9.47
CA TYR A 90 18.08 1.12 8.74
C TYR A 90 19.31 1.33 9.66
N GLY A 91 20.48 1.50 9.05
CA GLY A 91 21.77 1.57 9.74
C GLY A 91 22.71 0.41 9.37
N PRO A 92 23.99 0.44 9.76
CA PRO A 92 25.01 -0.50 9.27
C PRO A 92 24.66 -1.98 9.49
N GLU A 93 24.12 -2.32 10.66
CA GLU A 93 23.77 -3.69 11.07
C GLU A 93 22.25 -3.98 10.93
N ALA A 94 21.47 -3.04 10.41
CA ALA A 94 20.02 -3.17 10.31
C ALA A 94 19.65 -3.95 9.05
N HIS A 95 19.11 -5.16 9.23
CA HIS A 95 18.74 -6.05 8.12
C HIS A 95 17.29 -6.52 8.18
N ALA A 96 16.49 -6.03 9.14
CA ALA A 96 15.15 -6.57 9.39
C ALA A 96 14.21 -6.43 8.19
N LEU A 97 14.37 -5.37 7.39
CA LEU A 97 13.52 -5.07 6.23
C LEU A 97 14.20 -5.32 4.87
N LYS A 98 15.49 -5.67 4.88
CA LYS A 98 16.28 -5.84 3.65
C LYS A 98 15.68 -6.93 2.77
N GLY A 99 15.40 -6.59 1.51
CA GLY A 99 14.83 -7.50 0.52
C GLY A 99 13.32 -7.73 0.63
N LYS A 100 12.64 -7.19 1.65
CA LYS A 100 11.17 -7.19 1.71
C LYS A 100 10.62 -6.25 0.63
N GLN A 101 9.39 -6.49 0.20
CA GLN A 101 8.74 -5.67 -0.83
C GLN A 101 7.84 -4.61 -0.19
N TRP A 102 7.88 -3.40 -0.75
CA TRP A 102 6.99 -2.29 -0.38
C TRP A 102 5.96 -2.09 -1.49
N LEU A 103 4.67 -2.14 -1.13
CA LEU A 103 3.57 -1.78 -2.03
C LEU A 103 2.75 -0.64 -1.43
N SER A 104 2.67 0.50 -2.11
CA SER A 104 1.68 1.53 -1.80
C SER A 104 0.35 1.21 -2.48
N ALA A 105 -0.72 1.05 -1.70
CA ALA A 105 -2.07 0.78 -2.21
C ALA A 105 -3.00 1.94 -1.84
N ILE A 106 -3.20 2.89 -2.77
CA ILE A 106 -3.84 4.17 -2.46
C ILE A 106 -5.12 4.41 -3.24
N THR A 107 -6.03 5.18 -2.64
CA THR A 107 -7.24 5.66 -3.31
C THR A 107 -7.22 7.19 -3.43
N THR A 108 -7.43 7.74 -4.62
CA THR A 108 -7.38 9.20 -4.84
C THR A 108 -8.75 9.80 -5.15
N GLY A 109 -8.97 11.02 -4.65
CA GLY A 109 -10.08 11.84 -5.11
C GLY A 109 -9.90 12.27 -6.56
N GLY A 110 -8.71 12.76 -6.93
CA GLY A 110 -8.40 13.21 -8.28
C GLY A 110 -8.54 12.11 -9.33
N ALA A 111 -8.85 12.52 -10.56
CA ALA A 111 -8.85 11.63 -11.73
C ALA A 111 -7.42 11.44 -12.24
N PRO A 112 -7.14 10.38 -13.03
CA PRO A 112 -5.80 10.13 -13.56
C PRO A 112 -5.22 11.34 -14.30
N GLU A 113 -6.03 12.04 -15.08
CA GLU A 113 -5.65 13.22 -15.88
C GLU A 113 -5.33 14.45 -15.02
N SER A 114 -5.69 14.42 -13.73
CA SER A 114 -5.29 15.47 -12.79
C SER A 114 -3.80 15.37 -12.42
N TYR A 115 -3.16 14.21 -12.64
CA TYR A 115 -1.80 13.91 -12.22
C TYR A 115 -0.85 13.83 -13.41
N CYS A 116 -0.67 14.96 -14.10
CA CYS A 116 0.35 15.17 -15.13
C CYS A 116 0.80 16.65 -15.13
N SER A 117 1.79 16.99 -15.97
CA SER A 117 2.33 18.36 -16.07
C SER A 117 1.27 19.39 -16.46
N GLU A 118 0.33 19.02 -17.33
CA GLU A 118 -0.76 19.88 -17.81
C GLU A 118 -2.02 19.79 -16.92
N GLY A 119 -2.04 18.82 -16.00
CA GLY A 119 -3.17 18.54 -15.11
C GLY A 119 -3.21 19.45 -13.88
N TYR A 120 -4.31 19.39 -13.14
CA TYR A 120 -4.55 20.22 -11.95
C TYR A 120 -3.45 20.13 -10.89
N ASN A 121 -2.88 18.94 -10.67
CA ASN A 121 -1.81 18.74 -9.68
C ASN A 121 -0.41 19.03 -10.24
N SER A 122 -0.30 19.37 -11.53
CA SER A 122 0.93 19.79 -12.23
C SER A 122 2.13 18.83 -12.13
N ARG A 123 1.90 17.60 -11.68
CA ARG A 123 2.90 16.54 -11.46
C ARG A 123 2.27 15.15 -11.62
N PRO A 124 3.02 14.17 -12.14
CA PRO A 124 2.66 12.76 -12.05
C PRO A 124 2.35 12.32 -10.62
N LEU A 125 1.45 11.37 -10.44
CA LEU A 125 1.12 10.87 -9.10
C LEU A 125 2.34 10.27 -8.40
N LEU A 126 3.19 9.57 -9.17
CA LEU A 126 4.39 8.91 -8.67
C LEU A 126 5.38 9.90 -8.04
N ASP A 127 5.43 11.16 -8.50
CA ASP A 127 6.28 12.20 -7.89
C ASP A 127 5.91 12.46 -6.42
N PHE A 128 4.61 12.37 -6.09
CA PHE A 128 4.15 12.53 -4.71
C PHE A 128 4.42 11.30 -3.83
N LEU A 129 4.77 10.16 -4.44
CA LEU A 129 5.13 8.94 -3.72
C LEU A 129 6.64 8.81 -3.47
N LEU A 130 7.47 9.71 -4.01
CA LEU A 130 8.92 9.71 -3.83
C LEU A 130 9.37 9.63 -2.35
N PRO A 131 8.73 10.33 -1.37
CA PRO A 131 9.12 10.17 0.03
C PRO A 131 8.96 8.75 0.57
N PHE A 132 7.92 8.03 0.15
CA PHE A 132 7.69 6.64 0.54
C PHE A 132 8.69 5.71 -0.16
N GLN A 133 8.96 5.95 -1.45
CA GLN A 133 9.97 5.20 -2.21
C GLN A 133 11.38 5.37 -1.63
N GLN A 134 11.73 6.60 -1.21
CA GLN A 134 12.99 6.88 -0.55
C GLN A 134 13.07 6.19 0.82
N THR A 135 11.95 6.14 1.56
CA THR A 135 11.86 5.41 2.83
C THR A 135 12.08 3.91 2.64
N ALA A 136 11.43 3.31 1.63
CA ALA A 136 11.63 1.91 1.26
C ALA A 136 13.09 1.63 0.91
N THR A 137 13.70 2.49 0.08
CA THR A 137 15.11 2.40 -0.31
C THR A 137 16.05 2.45 0.90
N LEU A 138 15.82 3.39 1.82
CA LEU A 138 16.61 3.52 3.04
C LEU A 138 16.53 2.26 3.92
N CYS A 139 15.36 1.62 3.97
CA CYS A 139 15.13 0.37 4.69
C CYS A 139 15.63 -0.88 3.93
N GLY A 140 16.22 -0.71 2.75
CA GLY A 140 16.68 -1.82 1.90
C GLY A 140 15.54 -2.65 1.30
N MET A 141 14.33 -2.10 1.21
CA MET A 141 13.16 -2.76 0.63
C MET A 141 13.10 -2.56 -0.89
N HIS A 142 12.42 -3.48 -1.57
CA HIS A 142 12.13 -3.37 -3.01
C HIS A 142 10.80 -2.63 -3.22
N TRP A 143 10.87 -1.46 -3.84
CA TRP A 143 9.68 -0.71 -4.23
C TRP A 143 8.94 -1.39 -5.39
N LEU A 144 7.68 -1.74 -5.19
CA LEU A 144 6.79 -2.25 -6.23
C LEU A 144 6.00 -1.10 -6.88
N PRO A 145 5.53 -1.25 -8.14
CA PRO A 145 4.55 -0.34 -8.72
C PRO A 145 3.36 -0.19 -7.78
N PRO A 146 2.91 1.04 -7.48
CA PRO A 146 1.79 1.24 -6.57
C PRO A 146 0.48 0.72 -7.19
N PHE A 147 -0.41 0.22 -6.33
CA PHE A 147 -1.80 0.03 -6.69
C PHE A 147 -2.55 1.35 -6.46
N VAL A 148 -3.16 1.90 -7.50
CA VAL A 148 -3.86 3.19 -7.41
C VAL A 148 -5.29 3.03 -7.92
N LEU A 149 -6.25 3.37 -7.06
CA LEU A 149 -7.65 3.51 -7.44
C LEU A 149 -8.03 5.00 -7.51
N HIS A 150 -8.05 5.53 -8.72
CA HIS A 150 -8.42 6.93 -8.98
C HIS A 150 -9.92 7.19 -8.95
N SER A 151 -10.31 8.47 -8.83
CA SER A 151 -11.70 8.93 -8.95
C SER A 151 -12.70 8.15 -8.09
N PHE A 152 -12.32 7.70 -6.89
CA PHE A 152 -13.14 6.74 -6.14
C PHE A 152 -14.58 7.23 -5.89
N HIS A 153 -14.75 8.54 -5.72
CA HIS A 153 -16.04 9.18 -5.48
C HIS A 153 -16.97 9.18 -6.71
N LYS A 154 -16.43 8.97 -7.91
CA LYS A 154 -17.20 8.85 -9.16
C LYS A 154 -17.69 7.41 -9.42
N ILE A 155 -17.11 6.40 -8.77
CA ILE A 155 -17.53 5.01 -8.89
C ILE A 155 -18.84 4.82 -8.10
N ARG A 156 -19.98 5.11 -8.72
CA ARG A 156 -21.31 5.01 -8.07
C ARG A 156 -21.90 3.61 -8.17
N ASP A 157 -21.61 2.92 -9.28
CA ASP A 157 -22.02 1.54 -9.47
C ASP A 157 -21.31 0.62 -8.46
N GLN A 158 -22.10 -0.20 -7.75
CA GLN A 158 -21.57 -1.16 -6.79
C GLN A 158 -20.82 -2.29 -7.49
N GLU A 159 -21.24 -2.71 -8.68
CA GLU A 159 -20.59 -3.81 -9.38
C GLU A 159 -19.23 -3.39 -9.93
N ALA A 160 -19.12 -2.18 -10.48
CA ALA A 160 -17.83 -1.59 -10.82
C ALA A 160 -16.89 -1.51 -9.61
N LEU A 161 -17.40 -1.10 -8.44
CA LEU A 161 -16.59 -1.04 -7.23
C LEU A 161 -16.13 -2.43 -6.78
N ARG A 162 -17.01 -3.44 -6.82
CA ARG A 162 -16.66 -4.84 -6.52
C ARG A 162 -15.57 -5.37 -7.44
N ARG A 163 -15.63 -5.07 -8.74
CA ARG A 163 -14.58 -5.40 -9.71
C ARG A 163 -13.23 -4.80 -9.33
N CYS A 164 -13.18 -3.54 -8.90
CA CYS A 164 -11.92 -2.96 -8.39
C CYS A 164 -11.37 -3.72 -7.17
N GLY A 165 -12.24 -4.26 -6.30
CA GLY A 165 -11.82 -5.14 -5.22
C GLY A 165 -11.27 -6.48 -5.72
N GLN A 166 -11.90 -7.08 -6.73
CA GLN A 166 -11.44 -8.32 -7.35
C GLN A 166 -10.08 -8.15 -8.02
N ASP A 167 -9.88 -7.06 -8.79
CA ASP A 167 -8.59 -6.68 -9.37
C ASP A 167 -7.50 -6.63 -8.29
N TYR A 168 -7.79 -5.94 -7.17
CA TYR A 168 -6.86 -5.81 -6.04
C TYR A 168 -6.51 -7.17 -5.42
N ARG A 169 -7.53 -8.00 -5.17
CA ARG A 169 -7.35 -9.36 -4.67
C ARG A 169 -6.49 -10.20 -5.60
N GLN A 170 -6.76 -10.16 -6.91
CA GLN A 170 -6.04 -10.93 -7.92
C GLN A 170 -4.56 -10.55 -7.95
N LEU A 171 -4.24 -9.26 -7.93
CA LEU A 171 -2.86 -8.78 -7.90
C LEU A 171 -2.13 -9.16 -6.61
N LEU A 172 -2.80 -9.07 -5.45
CA LEU A 172 -2.20 -9.53 -4.20
C LEU A 172 -1.99 -11.04 -4.18
N CYS A 173 -2.90 -11.85 -4.72
CA CYS A 173 -2.68 -13.28 -4.92
C CYS A 173 -1.48 -13.54 -5.84
N ALA A 174 -1.37 -12.83 -6.96
CA ALA A 174 -0.26 -13.00 -7.90
C ALA A 174 1.10 -12.67 -7.27
N LEU A 175 1.17 -11.59 -6.46
CA LEU A 175 2.36 -11.25 -5.69
C LEU A 175 2.67 -12.31 -4.62
N ARG A 176 1.65 -12.73 -3.86
CA ARG A 176 1.74 -13.75 -2.80
C ARG A 176 2.27 -15.08 -3.35
N ASP A 177 1.78 -15.46 -4.53
CA ASP A 177 2.05 -16.74 -5.19
C ASP A 177 3.25 -16.65 -6.14
N GLU A 178 3.95 -15.51 -6.16
CA GLU A 178 5.19 -15.29 -6.93
C GLU A 178 4.98 -15.50 -8.44
N GLN A 179 3.80 -15.13 -8.95
CA GLN A 179 3.39 -15.26 -10.35
C GLN A 179 3.88 -14.11 -11.24
N LEU A 180 4.37 -13.03 -10.64
CA LEU A 180 4.89 -11.86 -11.35
C LEU A 180 6.42 -11.82 -11.22
N THR A 181 7.13 -11.74 -12.35
CA THR A 181 8.59 -11.65 -12.34
C THR A 181 9.07 -10.24 -11.97
N PRO A 182 10.32 -10.10 -11.48
CA PRO A 182 10.92 -8.80 -11.23
C PRO A 182 10.90 -7.86 -12.45
N GLU A 183 11.05 -8.40 -13.66
CA GLU A 183 11.04 -7.63 -14.91
C GLU A 183 9.65 -7.07 -15.21
N GLN A 184 8.59 -7.88 -15.03
CA GLN A 184 7.20 -7.43 -15.17
C GLN A 184 6.90 -6.31 -14.17
N LEU A 185 7.34 -6.47 -12.92
CA LEU A 185 7.14 -5.48 -11.87
C LEU A 185 7.94 -4.19 -12.13
N ALA A 186 9.18 -4.25 -12.61
CA ALA A 186 10.01 -3.07 -12.83
C ALA A 186 9.53 -2.20 -14.02
N GLY A 187 8.84 -2.81 -15.00
CA GLY A 187 8.45 -2.14 -16.25
C GLY A 187 7.13 -1.36 -16.20
N ARG A 188 6.39 -1.39 -15.09
CA ARG A 188 5.03 -0.83 -15.02
C ARG A 188 4.93 0.38 -14.06
N PRO A 189 4.24 1.45 -14.45
CA PRO A 189 4.01 2.59 -13.55
C PRO A 189 3.00 2.24 -12.44
N TYR A 190 2.01 1.39 -12.73
CA TYR A 190 1.02 0.94 -11.75
C TYR A 190 0.88 -0.58 -11.73
N LEU A 191 0.61 -1.12 -10.53
CA LEU A 191 0.40 -2.57 -10.37
C LEU A 191 -0.81 -3.06 -11.17
N ARG A 192 -1.84 -2.22 -11.34
CA ARG A 192 -3.04 -2.55 -12.10
C ARG A 192 -2.79 -2.78 -13.59
N ASP A 193 -1.68 -2.27 -14.12
CA ASP A 193 -1.30 -2.46 -15.52
C ASP A 193 -0.84 -3.91 -15.80
N LEU A 194 -0.63 -4.70 -14.74
CA LEU A 194 -0.28 -6.12 -14.83
C LEU A 194 -1.51 -7.05 -14.86
N LEU A 195 -2.73 -6.53 -14.70
CA LEU A 195 -3.94 -7.38 -14.71
C LEU A 195 -4.11 -8.14 -16.03
N GLU A 196 -3.75 -7.53 -17.15
CA GLU A 196 -3.81 -8.14 -18.48
C GLU A 196 -2.80 -9.30 -18.64
N GLU A 197 -1.74 -9.32 -17.83
CA GLU A 197 -0.73 -10.39 -17.83
C GLU A 197 -1.15 -11.59 -16.96
N LEU A 198 -2.21 -11.44 -16.16
CA LEU A 198 -2.74 -12.47 -15.26
C LEU A 198 -4.00 -13.17 -15.83
N SER A 199 -4.39 -12.82 -17.07
CA SER A 199 -5.53 -13.39 -17.80
C SER A 199 -5.17 -14.58 -18.68
#